data_AF-J7L9F6-F1
#
_entry.id   AF-J7L9F6-F1
#
_cell.length_a   1.000
_cell.length_b   1.000
_cell.length_c   1.000
_cell.angle_alpha   90.00
_cell.angle_beta   90.00
_cell.angle_gamma   90.00
#
_symmetry.space_group_name_H-M   'P 1'
#
loop_
_entity.id
_entity.type
_entity.pdbx_description
1 polymer ?
#
loop_
_entity_poly.entity_id
_entity_poly.type
_entity_poly.pdbx_seq_one_letter_code
_entity_poly.pdbx_strand_id
1 'polypeptide(L)'
;MNAWSGDWESEGPEGVLIRNAVPEDYGRIVAVCDEWWGRPVAHILPRLFLDHFHTTILIAEKGGELLGFLVGFPSPTKADEAYVHFSGVAPEQRRSGLGREMYRLFLDAARDDGRTVVRAVTSPVNERSIAFHRSIGFAVTGPHEGYDGPGTDRMAFELRL
;
A
#
# COMPACT_ATOMS: atom_id res chain seq x y z
N MET A 1 -5.14 16.07 -12.20
CA MET A 1 -5.42 15.62 -10.82
C MET A 1 -5.23 14.11 -10.81
N ASN A 2 -4.60 13.59 -9.76
CA ASN A 2 -4.24 12.18 -9.62
C ASN A 2 -4.43 11.75 -8.16
N ALA A 3 -4.10 10.50 -7.84
CA ALA A 3 -4.28 9.93 -6.51
C ALA A 3 -3.47 10.62 -5.38
N TRP A 4 -2.61 11.59 -5.67
CA TRP A 4 -1.88 12.39 -4.68
C TRP A 4 -2.34 13.86 -4.63
N SER A 5 -3.35 14.26 -5.41
CA SER A 5 -3.82 15.65 -5.44
C SER A 5 -4.74 16.05 -4.29
N GLY A 6 -4.98 15.16 -3.30
CA GLY A 6 -5.90 15.41 -2.19
C GLY A 6 -7.26 14.81 -2.44
N ASP A 7 -8.33 15.61 -2.48
CA ASP A 7 -9.70 15.13 -2.72
C ASP A 7 -9.83 14.53 -4.14
N TRP A 8 -9.54 13.23 -4.26
CA TRP A 8 -9.57 12.47 -5.51
C TRP A 8 -10.26 11.12 -5.31
N GLU A 9 -10.96 10.69 -6.37
CA GLU A 9 -11.66 9.41 -6.45
C GLU A 9 -11.64 8.83 -7.87
N SER A 10 -11.83 7.52 -7.97
CA SER A 10 -12.00 6.76 -9.20
C SER A 10 -12.81 5.50 -8.95
N GLU A 11 -13.46 5.00 -10.00
CA GLU A 11 -14.07 3.68 -9.99
C GLU A 11 -13.02 2.59 -10.25
N GLY A 12 -13.01 1.55 -9.43
CA GLY A 12 -12.21 0.34 -9.58
C GLY A 12 -13.03 -0.86 -10.08
N PRO A 13 -12.48 -2.09 -10.02
CA PRO A 13 -13.20 -3.29 -10.44
C PRO A 13 -14.55 -3.44 -9.75
N GLU A 14 -15.55 -3.93 -10.48
CA GLU A 14 -16.90 -4.24 -9.95
C GLU A 14 -17.59 -3.05 -9.25
N GLY A 15 -17.29 -1.81 -9.66
CA GLY A 15 -17.89 -0.61 -9.10
C GLY A 15 -17.44 -0.28 -7.68
N VAL A 16 -16.24 -0.73 -7.30
CA VAL A 16 -15.60 -0.34 -6.03
C VAL A 16 -15.15 1.12 -6.15
N LEU A 17 -15.52 1.96 -5.18
CA LEU A 17 -15.00 3.32 -5.09
C LEU A 17 -13.57 3.26 -4.54
N ILE A 18 -12.61 3.84 -5.26
CA ILE A 18 -11.25 4.08 -4.77
C ILE A 18 -11.08 5.58 -4.60
N ARG A 19 -10.74 6.02 -3.40
CA ARG A 19 -10.55 7.43 -3.06
C ARG A 19 -9.34 7.64 -2.19
N ASN A 20 -8.92 8.89 -2.05
CA ASN A 20 -7.99 9.24 -0.99
C ASN A 20 -8.60 8.99 0.40
N ALA A 21 -7.73 8.62 1.34
CA ALA A 21 -8.11 8.50 2.73
C ALA A 21 -8.42 9.87 3.32
N VAL A 22 -9.22 9.86 4.39
CA VAL A 22 -9.34 10.97 5.35
C VAL A 22 -8.82 10.51 6.72
N PRO A 23 -8.42 11.41 7.63
CA PRO A 23 -7.90 11.03 8.94
C PRO A 23 -8.80 10.05 9.73
N GLU A 24 -10.11 10.15 9.55
CA GLU A 24 -11.13 9.31 10.19
C GLU A 24 -11.10 7.84 9.72
N ASP A 25 -10.51 7.54 8.56
CA ASP A 25 -10.38 6.17 8.05
C ASP A 25 -9.42 5.32 8.91
N TYR A 26 -8.62 5.93 9.78
CA TYR A 26 -7.70 5.20 10.68
C TYR A 26 -8.41 4.07 11.44
N GLY A 27 -9.55 4.39 12.07
CA GLY A 27 -10.31 3.43 12.86
C GLY A 27 -10.81 2.25 12.04
N ARG A 28 -11.20 2.50 10.78
CA ARG A 28 -11.69 1.49 9.84
C ARG A 28 -10.58 0.54 9.40
N ILE A 29 -9.39 1.07 9.13
CA ILE A 29 -8.23 0.25 8.71
C ILE A 29 -7.76 -0.65 9.87
N VAL A 30 -7.52 -0.09 11.05
CA VAL A 30 -6.98 -0.88 12.18
C VAL A 30 -7.96 -1.95 12.65
N ALA A 31 -9.27 -1.73 12.52
CA ALA A 31 -10.30 -2.71 12.87
C ALA A 31 -10.24 -3.99 12.03
N VAL A 32 -9.79 -3.91 10.77
CA VAL A 32 -9.74 -5.07 9.86
C VAL A 32 -8.36 -5.73 9.78
N CYS A 33 -7.29 -5.02 10.18
CA CYS A 33 -5.90 -5.43 10.02
C CYS A 33 -5.61 -6.86 10.53
N ASP A 34 -5.94 -7.12 11.79
CA ASP A 34 -5.56 -8.38 12.44
C ASP A 34 -6.36 -9.56 11.89
N GLU A 35 -7.64 -9.34 11.57
CA GLU A 35 -8.53 -10.32 10.94
C GLU A 35 -8.03 -10.68 9.54
N TRP A 36 -7.75 -9.69 8.70
CA TRP A 36 -7.31 -9.93 7.31
C TRP A 36 -5.96 -10.67 7.24
N TRP A 37 -5.09 -10.47 8.23
CA TRP A 37 -3.79 -11.14 8.35
C TRP A 37 -3.81 -12.43 9.17
N GLY A 38 -4.87 -12.68 9.94
CA GLY A 38 -4.96 -13.80 10.88
C GLY A 38 -3.96 -13.73 12.05
N ARG A 39 -3.41 -12.54 12.32
CA ARG A 39 -2.43 -12.28 13.40
C ARG A 39 -2.33 -10.78 13.69
N PRO A 40 -1.82 -10.38 14.86
CA PRO A 40 -1.61 -8.97 15.19
C PRO A 40 -0.67 -8.25 14.23
N VAL A 41 -1.20 -7.29 13.46
CA VAL A 41 -0.45 -6.43 12.53
C VAL A 41 -0.88 -4.96 12.57
N ALA A 42 -1.96 -4.61 13.29
CA ALA A 42 -2.43 -3.22 13.38
C ALA A 42 -1.34 -2.23 13.82
N HIS A 43 -0.40 -2.67 14.67
CA HIS A 43 0.75 -1.87 15.13
C HIS A 43 1.68 -1.38 14.00
N ILE A 44 1.63 -2.01 12.82
CA ILE A 44 2.40 -1.60 11.64
C ILE A 44 1.90 -0.25 11.09
N LEU A 45 0.66 0.13 11.37
CA LEU A 45 0.08 1.40 10.94
C LEU A 45 -0.15 2.34 12.14
N PRO A 46 0.88 3.05 12.63
CA PRO A 46 0.69 4.14 13.58
C PRO A 46 -0.23 5.25 13.02
N ARG A 47 -0.97 5.90 13.92
CA ARG A 47 -1.92 6.99 13.62
C ARG A 47 -1.36 8.11 12.75
N LEU A 48 -0.06 8.41 12.91
CA LEU A 48 0.65 9.46 12.15
C LEU A 48 0.48 9.34 10.63
N PHE A 49 0.31 8.13 10.10
CA PHE A 49 0.16 7.93 8.65
C PHE A 49 -1.11 8.61 8.12
N LEU A 50 -2.22 8.50 8.84
CA LEU A 50 -3.48 9.14 8.44
C LEU A 50 -3.48 10.64 8.81
N ASP A 51 -2.82 11.02 9.90
CA ASP A 51 -2.74 12.43 10.28
C ASP A 51 -1.88 13.27 9.31
N HIS A 52 -0.83 12.69 8.71
CA HIS A 52 0.14 13.44 7.90
C HIS A 52 0.22 13.05 6.42
N PHE A 53 -0.24 11.85 6.05
CA PHE A 53 -0.06 11.32 4.70
C PHE A 53 -1.37 10.82 4.05
N HIS A 54 -2.55 11.10 4.61
CA HIS A 54 -3.83 10.60 4.08
C HIS A 54 -4.06 10.92 2.59
N THR A 55 -3.55 12.05 2.10
CA THR A 55 -3.66 12.46 0.69
C THR A 55 -2.89 11.58 -0.30
N THR A 56 -2.03 10.67 0.17
CA THR A 56 -1.34 9.67 -0.66
C THR A 56 -1.75 8.24 -0.32
N ILE A 57 -2.68 8.08 0.62
CA ILE A 57 -3.25 6.80 1.02
C ILE A 57 -4.53 6.59 0.21
N LEU A 58 -4.69 5.39 -0.32
CA LEU A 58 -5.89 4.97 -1.04
C LEU A 58 -6.78 4.09 -0.16
N ILE A 59 -8.08 4.34 -0.23
CA ILE A 59 -9.15 3.55 0.37
C ILE A 59 -9.99 2.99 -0.77
N ALA A 60 -10.22 1.68 -0.75
CA ALA A 60 -11.17 1.01 -1.63
C ALA A 60 -12.39 0.60 -0.80
N GLU A 61 -13.58 1.06 -1.19
CA GLU A 61 -14.81 0.79 -0.47
C GLU A 61 -16.02 0.60 -1.39
N LYS A 62 -17.04 -0.11 -0.90
CA LYS A 62 -18.32 -0.27 -1.61
C LYS A 62 -19.44 -0.32 -0.59
N GLY A 63 -20.46 0.53 -0.77
CA GLY A 63 -21.58 0.60 0.19
C GLY A 63 -21.15 0.95 1.63
N GLY A 64 -20.04 1.67 1.80
CA GLY A 64 -19.45 2.00 3.11
C GLY A 64 -18.57 0.91 3.73
N GLU A 65 -18.47 -0.26 3.12
CA GLU A 65 -17.59 -1.35 3.55
C GLU A 65 -16.17 -1.16 3.02
N LEU A 66 -15.17 -1.29 3.89
CA LEU A 66 -13.76 -1.21 3.52
C LEU A 66 -13.32 -2.53 2.86
N LEU A 67 -12.93 -2.45 1.59
CA LEU A 67 -12.51 -3.60 0.78
C LEU A 67 -11.01 -3.66 0.54
N GLY A 68 -10.30 -2.54 0.71
CA GLY A 68 -8.85 -2.49 0.60
C GLY A 68 -8.28 -1.13 0.96
N PHE A 69 -6.98 -1.09 1.18
CA PHE A 69 -6.24 0.14 1.39
C PHE A 69 -4.80 0.01 0.89
N LEU A 70 -4.20 1.14 0.54
CA LEU A 70 -2.77 1.26 0.22
C LEU A 70 -2.22 2.50 0.90
N VAL A 71 -1.29 2.29 1.84
CA VAL A 71 -0.56 3.32 2.56
C VAL A 71 0.82 3.47 1.93
N GLY A 72 1.04 4.60 1.27
CA GLY A 72 2.33 4.96 0.69
C GLY A 72 2.52 6.47 0.65
N PHE A 73 3.74 6.92 0.40
CA PHE A 73 4.12 8.34 0.43
C PHE A 73 5.39 8.59 -0.39
N PRO A 74 5.60 9.82 -0.90
CA PRO A 74 6.87 10.22 -1.49
C PRO A 74 7.96 10.33 -0.42
N SER A 75 9.20 9.97 -0.77
CA SER A 75 10.34 10.16 0.13
C SER A 75 10.76 11.64 0.15
N PRO A 76 10.92 12.25 1.35
CA PRO A 76 11.42 13.63 1.45
C PRO A 76 12.93 13.74 1.22
N THR A 77 13.70 12.68 1.48
CA THR A 77 15.18 12.68 1.37
C THR A 77 15.69 12.10 0.06
N LYS A 78 14.84 11.37 -0.67
CA LYS A 78 15.16 10.78 -1.96
C LYS A 78 14.09 11.18 -2.97
N ALA A 79 14.35 12.29 -3.66
CA ALA A 79 13.36 12.95 -4.51
C ALA A 79 12.84 12.06 -5.65
N ASP A 80 13.57 11.02 -6.04
CA ASP A 80 13.19 10.06 -7.07
C ASP A 80 12.34 8.88 -6.55
N GLU A 81 12.21 8.71 -5.23
CA GLU A 81 11.57 7.54 -4.61
C GLU A 81 10.18 7.84 -4.02
N ALA A 82 9.27 6.88 -4.20
CA ALA A 82 8.08 6.70 -3.36
C ALA A 82 8.15 5.37 -2.61
N TYR A 83 7.44 5.27 -1.48
CA TYR A 83 7.46 4.07 -0.64
C TYR A 83 6.03 3.60 -0.36
N VAL A 84 5.76 2.32 -0.60
CA VAL A 84 4.54 1.66 -0.12
C VAL A 84 4.86 0.98 1.20
N HIS A 85 4.27 1.50 2.28
CA HIS A 85 4.49 1.05 3.64
C HIS A 85 3.62 -0.15 4.00
N PHE A 86 2.32 -0.06 3.70
CA PHE A 86 1.38 -1.08 4.13
C PHE A 86 0.16 -1.10 3.21
N SER A 87 -0.24 -2.28 2.73
CA SER A 87 -1.40 -2.40 1.83
C SER A 87 -2.12 -3.71 2.06
N GLY A 88 -3.44 -3.68 2.05
CA GLY A 88 -4.30 -4.83 2.31
C GLY A 88 -5.54 -4.85 1.41
N VAL A 89 -6.05 -6.05 1.17
CA VAL A 89 -7.31 -6.30 0.47
C VAL A 89 -8.09 -7.33 1.27
N ALA A 90 -9.40 -7.08 1.43
CA ALA A 90 -10.33 -7.96 2.11
C ALA A 90 -10.20 -9.39 1.57
N PRO A 91 -10.20 -10.43 2.43
CA PRO A 91 -10.02 -11.82 2.02
C PRO A 91 -10.91 -12.25 0.84
N GLU A 92 -12.15 -11.81 0.84
CA GLU A 92 -13.20 -12.10 -0.15
C GLU A 92 -12.96 -11.38 -1.48
N GLN A 93 -12.22 -10.27 -1.45
CA GLN A 93 -11.85 -9.45 -2.61
C GLN A 93 -10.47 -9.81 -3.16
N ARG A 94 -9.80 -10.84 -2.62
CA ARG A 94 -8.50 -11.27 -3.16
C ARG A 94 -8.69 -11.87 -4.55
N ARG A 95 -7.74 -11.58 -5.43
CA ARG A 95 -7.75 -11.99 -6.85
C ARG A 95 -8.85 -11.34 -7.72
N SER A 96 -9.59 -10.35 -7.22
CA SER A 96 -10.50 -9.53 -8.04
C SER A 96 -9.79 -8.50 -8.93
N GLY A 97 -8.49 -8.30 -8.71
CA GLY A 97 -7.71 -7.23 -9.35
C GLY A 97 -7.61 -5.95 -8.52
N LEU A 98 -8.38 -5.82 -7.42
CA LEU A 98 -8.43 -4.60 -6.60
C LEU A 98 -7.05 -4.14 -6.10
N GLY A 99 -6.22 -5.06 -5.61
CA GLY A 99 -4.86 -4.72 -5.18
C GLY A 99 -3.97 -4.21 -6.33
N ARG A 100 -4.12 -4.78 -7.53
CA ARG A 100 -3.39 -4.32 -8.72
C ARG A 100 -3.84 -2.93 -9.13
N GLU A 101 -5.14 -2.65 -9.04
CA GLU A 101 -5.69 -1.34 -9.37
C GLU A 101 -5.21 -0.25 -8.41
N MET A 102 -5.25 -0.51 -7.09
CA MET A 102 -4.70 0.45 -6.11
C MET A 102 -3.21 0.72 -6.35
N TYR A 103 -2.41 -0.31 -6.65
CA TYR A 103 -1.00 -0.11 -7.02
C TYR A 103 -0.88 0.71 -8.30
N ARG A 104 -1.62 0.38 -9.37
CA ARG A 104 -1.58 1.15 -10.62
C ARG A 104 -1.82 2.65 -10.37
N LEU A 105 -2.87 2.98 -9.62
CA LEU A 105 -3.20 4.37 -9.26
C LEU A 105 -2.09 5.05 -8.45
N PHE A 106 -1.50 4.36 -7.49
CA PHE A 106 -0.37 4.90 -6.71
C PHE A 106 0.88 5.10 -7.58
N LEU A 107 1.20 4.15 -8.47
CA LEU A 107 2.35 4.23 -9.37
C LEU A 107 2.18 5.36 -10.40
N ASP A 108 0.98 5.55 -10.93
CA ASP A 108 0.68 6.64 -11.87
C ASP A 108 0.80 8.01 -11.18
N ALA A 109 0.29 8.15 -9.95
CA ALA A 109 0.48 9.37 -9.17
C ALA A 109 1.96 9.63 -8.83
N ALA A 110 2.73 8.58 -8.53
CA ALA A 110 4.17 8.69 -8.32
C ALA A 110 4.91 9.17 -9.58
N ARG A 111 4.53 8.67 -10.77
CA ARG A 111 5.09 9.15 -12.05
C ARG A 111 4.80 10.62 -12.28
N ASP A 112 3.55 11.02 -12.09
CA ASP A 112 3.11 12.41 -12.27
C ASP A 112 3.82 13.38 -11.31
N ASP A 113 4.15 12.92 -10.10
CA ASP A 113 4.93 13.67 -9.11
C ASP A 113 6.46 13.65 -9.38
N GLY A 114 6.88 13.07 -10.49
CA GLY A 114 8.29 13.03 -10.92
C GLY A 114 9.15 11.96 -10.25
N ARG A 115 8.53 10.98 -9.57
CA ARG A 115 9.24 9.83 -9.01
C ARG A 115 9.59 8.86 -10.12
N THR A 116 10.72 8.18 -9.97
CA THR A 116 11.20 7.19 -10.95
C THR A 116 11.36 5.79 -10.34
N VAL A 117 11.23 5.68 -9.02
CA VAL A 117 11.37 4.43 -8.29
C VAL A 117 10.29 4.30 -7.21
N VAL A 118 9.70 3.13 -7.09
CA VAL A 118 8.84 2.76 -5.96
C VAL A 118 9.44 1.60 -5.19
N ARG A 119 9.45 1.71 -3.87
CA ARG A 119 10.00 0.70 -2.95
C ARG A 119 8.95 0.18 -1.98
N ALA A 120 9.18 -1.04 -1.51
CA ALA A 120 8.43 -1.67 -0.44
C ALA A 120 9.27 -2.81 0.17
N VAL A 121 8.85 -3.36 1.30
CA VAL A 121 9.50 -4.54 1.91
C VAL A 121 8.46 -5.52 2.43
N THR A 122 8.88 -6.76 2.64
CA THR A 122 8.07 -7.76 3.35
C THR A 122 8.96 -8.76 4.10
N SER A 123 8.37 -9.55 4.99
CA SER A 123 9.07 -10.68 5.63
C SER A 123 9.36 -11.80 4.61
N PRO A 124 10.51 -12.51 4.70
CA PRO A 124 10.87 -13.62 3.80
C PRO A 124 9.81 -14.73 3.69
N VAL A 125 9.03 -14.98 4.75
CA VAL A 125 7.98 -16.01 4.76
C VAL A 125 6.68 -15.56 4.08
N ASN A 126 6.56 -14.29 3.66
CA ASN A 126 5.34 -13.77 3.05
C ASN A 126 5.33 -14.00 1.53
N GLU A 127 5.28 -15.27 1.13
CA GLU A 127 5.31 -15.71 -0.26
C GLU A 127 4.20 -15.08 -1.12
N ARG A 128 3.02 -14.86 -0.54
CA ARG A 128 1.90 -14.20 -1.22
C ARG A 128 2.25 -12.77 -1.62
N SER A 129 2.84 -11.99 -0.71
CA SER A 129 3.28 -10.63 -1.01
C SER A 129 4.40 -10.64 -2.06
N ILE A 130 5.37 -11.53 -1.94
CA ILE A 130 6.48 -11.67 -2.90
C ILE A 130 5.95 -11.97 -4.31
N ALA A 131 5.05 -12.95 -4.44
CA ALA A 131 4.44 -13.32 -5.71
C ALA A 131 3.60 -12.18 -6.31
N PHE A 132 2.82 -11.50 -5.47
CA PHE A 132 2.00 -10.35 -5.89
C PHE A 132 2.87 -9.21 -6.43
N HIS A 133 3.91 -8.78 -5.71
CA HIS A 133 4.79 -7.70 -6.13
C HIS A 133 5.57 -8.06 -7.40
N ARG A 134 6.06 -9.31 -7.53
CA ARG A 134 6.64 -9.80 -8.79
C ARG A 134 5.67 -9.69 -9.96
N SER A 135 4.39 -10.01 -9.74
CA SER A 135 3.37 -9.91 -10.80
C SER A 135 3.04 -8.48 -11.23
N ILE A 136 3.35 -7.48 -10.40
CA ILE A 136 3.24 -6.05 -10.73
C ILE A 136 4.49 -5.56 -11.47
N GLY A 137 5.61 -6.29 -11.38
CA GLY A 137 6.88 -5.96 -12.03
C GLY A 137 7.99 -5.54 -11.07
N PHE A 138 7.78 -5.61 -9.75
CA PHE A 138 8.84 -5.32 -8.79
C PHE A 138 9.97 -6.35 -8.92
N ALA A 139 11.21 -5.85 -9.00
CA ALA A 139 12.38 -6.64 -8.68
C ALA A 139 12.39 -6.93 -7.17
N VAL A 140 12.68 -8.19 -6.82
CA VAL A 140 12.69 -8.65 -5.42
C VAL A 140 14.08 -9.15 -5.08
N THR A 141 14.68 -8.58 -4.03
CA THR A 141 16.01 -8.95 -3.52
C THR A 141 15.95 -9.33 -2.04
N GLY A 142 16.96 -10.06 -1.57
CA GLY A 142 17.06 -10.55 -0.19
C GLY A 142 16.96 -12.08 -0.10
N PRO A 143 16.81 -12.65 1.12
CA PRO A 143 16.60 -11.92 2.37
C PRO A 143 17.81 -11.05 2.75
N HIS A 144 17.54 -9.83 3.21
CA HIS A 144 18.52 -8.94 3.81
C HIS A 144 18.47 -9.14 5.32
N GLU A 145 19.55 -9.67 5.89
CA GLU A 145 19.64 -9.99 7.30
C GLU A 145 19.56 -8.73 8.17
N GLY A 146 18.75 -8.80 9.23
CA GLY A 146 18.66 -7.72 10.22
C GLY A 146 18.16 -6.38 9.70
N TYR A 147 17.44 -6.36 8.55
CA TYR A 147 17.02 -5.14 7.87
C TYR A 147 16.20 -4.19 8.76
N ASP A 148 15.23 -4.73 9.52
CA ASP A 148 14.44 -3.96 10.50
C ASP A 148 14.94 -4.20 11.95
N GLY A 149 16.23 -4.52 12.10
CA GLY A 149 16.87 -4.85 13.37
C GLY A 149 17.17 -6.34 13.56
N PRO A 150 17.90 -6.73 14.62
CA PRO A 150 18.36 -8.10 14.83
C PRO A 150 17.25 -9.15 14.73
N GLY A 151 17.47 -10.19 13.92
CA GLY A 151 16.50 -11.26 13.69
C GLY A 151 15.28 -10.86 12.84
N THR A 152 15.27 -9.65 12.28
CA THR A 152 14.14 -9.11 11.53
C THR A 152 14.50 -8.88 10.07
N ASP A 153 14.63 -9.98 9.35
CA ASP A 153 15.03 -9.99 7.94
C ASP A 153 13.90 -9.49 7.03
N ARG A 154 14.28 -8.95 5.87
CA ARG A 154 13.33 -8.47 4.85
C ARG A 154 13.72 -8.87 3.44
N MET A 155 12.70 -9.10 2.62
CA MET A 155 12.79 -9.00 1.17
C MET A 155 12.55 -7.54 0.80
N ALA A 156 13.43 -6.97 -0.03
CA ALA A 156 13.28 -5.61 -0.53
C ALA A 156 12.75 -5.61 -1.97
N PHE A 157 11.78 -4.74 -2.22
CA PHE A 157 11.12 -4.59 -3.52
C PHE A 157 11.52 -3.25 -4.15
N GLU A 158 11.85 -3.28 -5.44
CA GLU A 158 12.13 -2.09 -6.25
C GLU A 158 11.37 -2.19 -7.58
N LEU A 159 10.61 -1.16 -7.93
CA LEU A 159 10.03 -0.99 -9.25
C LEU A 159 10.52 0.33 -9.85
N ARG A 160 11.08 0.27 -11.06
CA ARG A 160 11.37 1.47 -11.85
C ARG A 160 10.13 1.84 -12.65
N LEU A 161 9.72 3.10 -12.54
CA LEU A 161 8.48 3.62 -13.10
C LEU A 161 8.58 3.93 -14.59
#